data_AF-A0A1P8F905-F1
#
_entry.id   AF-A0A1P8F905-F1
#
_cell.length_a   1.000
_cell.length_b   1.000
_cell.length_c   1.000
_cell.angle_alpha   90.00
_cell.angle_beta   90.00
_cell.angle_gamma   90.00
#
_symmetry.space_group_name_H-M   'P 1'
#
loop_
_entity.id
_entity.type
_entity.pdbx_description
1 polymer ?
#
loop_
_entity_poly.entity_id
_entity_poly.type
_entity_poly.pdbx_seq_one_letter_code
_entity_poly.pdbx_strand_id
1 'polypeptide(L)'
;MYAKGETEQAGLDPNLWYKEVLPSEDMAALWTTQNLASQIQILLDLAILQIVPGTEVINGVQCYKLKINPNMTSLMDYLSAIPTGGDLADIGICNAAQAFKQLDVTIWVSTANYLPAKMDMAMSIAMDSQGQSMNITMALSQTFNRVNQPVTITLPAAAQNAVTLPS
;
A
#
# COMPACT_ATOMS: atom_id res chain seq x y z
N MET A 1 -17.04 3.86 -11.32
CA MET A 1 -16.23 2.64 -11.07
C MET A 1 -17.18 1.46 -10.90
N TYR A 2 -16.76 0.26 -11.30
CA TYR A 2 -17.47 -0.99 -11.00
C TYR A 2 -16.67 -1.74 -9.95
N ALA A 3 -17.30 -2.08 -8.84
CA ALA A 3 -16.70 -2.88 -7.79
C ALA A 3 -17.56 -4.10 -7.54
N LYS A 4 -16.91 -5.24 -7.32
CA LYS A 4 -17.55 -6.43 -6.77
C LYS A 4 -17.01 -6.59 -5.36
N GLY A 5 -17.89 -6.46 -4.36
CA GLY A 5 -17.53 -6.78 -2.98
C GLY A 5 -17.43 -8.30 -2.85
N GLU A 6 -16.32 -8.82 -2.32
CA GLU A 6 -16.19 -10.24 -1.96
C GLU A 6 -16.35 -10.47 -0.45
N THR A 7 -16.69 -9.42 0.31
CA THR A 7 -16.83 -9.44 1.76
C THR A 7 -18.24 -8.98 2.17
N GLU A 8 -18.86 -9.65 3.14
CA GLU A 8 -20.12 -9.20 3.79
C GLU A 8 -19.95 -7.89 4.58
N GLN A 9 -18.70 -7.41 4.75
CA GLN A 9 -18.42 -6.16 5.46
C GLN A 9 -18.70 -4.95 4.60
N ALA A 10 -19.98 -4.57 4.56
CA ALA A 10 -20.54 -3.25 4.26
C ALA A 10 -22.08 -3.32 4.08
N GLY A 11 -22.73 -4.46 4.35
CA GLY A 11 -24.13 -4.67 3.97
C GLY A 11 -24.32 -4.85 2.46
N LEU A 12 -23.25 -5.16 1.74
CA LEU A 12 -23.25 -5.43 0.30
C LEU A 12 -23.34 -6.94 0.07
N ASP A 13 -24.18 -7.34 -0.89
CA ASP A 13 -24.32 -8.74 -1.29
C ASP A 13 -23.10 -9.15 -2.14
N PRO A 14 -22.33 -10.17 -1.72
CA PRO A 14 -21.12 -10.59 -2.44
C PRO A 14 -21.39 -11.16 -3.84
N ASN A 15 -22.66 -11.43 -4.19
CA ASN A 15 -23.08 -11.89 -5.50
C ASN A 15 -23.56 -10.76 -6.43
N LEU A 16 -23.67 -9.54 -5.93
CA LEU A 16 -24.10 -8.38 -6.72
C LEU A 16 -22.93 -7.53 -7.16
N TRP A 17 -23.01 -7.05 -8.39
CA TRP A 17 -22.14 -5.99 -8.87
C TRP A 17 -22.71 -4.65 -8.44
N TYR A 18 -21.83 -3.77 -8.00
CA TYR A 18 -22.18 -2.41 -7.64
C TYR A 18 -21.50 -1.43 -8.58
N LYS A 19 -22.23 -0.39 -8.97
CA LYS A 19 -21.69 0.74 -9.72
C LYS A 19 -21.76 2.00 -8.88
N GLU A 20 -20.66 2.73 -8.91
CA GLU A 20 -20.54 4.04 -8.28
C GLU A 20 -20.18 5.06 -9.35
N VAL A 21 -20.89 6.20 -9.35
CA VAL A 21 -20.54 7.33 -10.20
C VAL A 21 -19.44 8.09 -9.49
N LEU A 22 -18.24 8.04 -10.05
CA LEU A 22 -17.15 8.88 -9.57
C LEU A 22 -17.20 10.20 -10.31
N PRO A 23 -17.29 11.33 -9.59
CA PRO A 23 -17.06 12.64 -10.16
C PRO A 23 -15.72 12.67 -10.90
N SER A 24 -15.65 13.39 -12.03
CA SER A 24 -14.43 13.48 -12.83
C SER A 24 -13.26 14.10 -12.06
N GLU A 25 -13.55 14.96 -11.09
CA GLU A 25 -12.58 15.57 -10.18
C GLU A 25 -11.91 14.55 -9.25
N ASP A 26 -12.65 13.53 -8.80
CA ASP A 26 -12.15 12.48 -7.90
C ASP A 26 -11.39 11.38 -8.66
N MET A 27 -11.64 11.24 -9.96
CA MET A 27 -10.99 10.21 -10.79
C MET A 27 -9.47 10.38 -10.83
N ALA A 28 -8.97 11.62 -10.92
CA ALA A 28 -7.54 11.90 -10.92
C ALA A 28 -6.90 11.61 -9.55
N ALA A 29 -7.62 11.93 -8.46
CA ALA A 29 -7.19 11.63 -7.10
C ALA A 29 -7.07 10.11 -6.89
N LEU A 30 -8.07 9.34 -7.32
CA LEU A 30 -8.03 7.87 -7.26
C LEU A 30 -6.85 7.26 -8.01
N TRP A 31 -6.54 7.72 -9.22
CA TRP A 31 -5.37 7.21 -9.93
C TRP A 31 -4.06 7.54 -9.22
N THR A 32 -4.00 8.72 -8.59
CA THR A 32 -2.82 9.15 -7.83
C THR A 32 -2.62 8.27 -6.59
N THR A 33 -3.69 7.91 -5.87
CA THR A 33 -3.59 7.01 -4.70
C THR A 33 -3.25 5.56 -5.07
N GLN A 34 -3.41 5.17 -6.34
CA GLN A 34 -2.99 3.86 -6.86
C GLN A 34 -1.58 3.88 -7.46
N ASN A 35 -0.89 5.01 -7.48
CA ASN A 35 0.47 5.13 -8.02
C ASN A 35 1.52 4.63 -7.02
N LEU A 36 1.62 3.30 -6.90
CA LEU A 36 2.56 2.63 -6.00
C LEU A 36 4.03 2.97 -6.32
N ALA A 37 4.37 3.25 -7.58
CA ALA A 37 5.74 3.61 -7.95
C ALA A 37 6.16 4.94 -7.31
N SER A 38 5.30 5.96 -7.38
CA SER A 38 5.56 7.24 -6.72
C SER A 38 5.57 7.10 -5.19
N GLN A 39 4.72 6.26 -4.61
CA GLN A 39 4.73 6.03 -3.16
C GLN A 39 6.03 5.38 -2.68
N ILE A 40 6.52 4.35 -3.39
CA ILE A 40 7.81 3.74 -3.06
C ILE A 40 8.94 4.76 -3.20
N GLN A 41 8.87 5.66 -4.18
CA GLN A 41 9.87 6.71 -4.35
C GLN A 41 9.91 7.68 -3.15
N ILE A 42 8.75 8.01 -2.57
CA ILE A 42 8.67 8.79 -1.32
C ILE A 42 9.42 8.06 -0.21
N LEU A 43 9.11 6.77 0.01
CA LEU A 43 9.75 5.96 1.06
C LEU A 43 11.28 5.86 0.90
N LEU A 44 11.76 5.81 -0.34
CA LEU A 44 13.19 5.74 -0.67
C LEU A 44 13.89 7.09 -0.62
N ASP A 45 13.15 8.20 -0.56
CA ASP A 45 13.75 9.53 -0.49
C ASP A 45 14.51 9.72 0.82
N LEU A 46 15.78 10.12 0.69
CA LEU A 46 16.75 10.24 1.79
C LEU A 46 16.95 8.94 2.61
N ALA A 47 16.52 7.79 2.11
CA ALA A 47 16.68 6.51 2.80
C ALA A 47 18.13 6.01 2.74
N ILE A 48 18.59 5.39 3.83
CA ILE A 48 19.85 4.66 3.84
C ILE A 48 19.56 3.22 3.39
N LEU A 49 20.25 2.78 2.33
CA LEU A 49 20.09 1.46 1.75
C LEU A 49 21.28 0.57 2.11
N GLN A 50 20.98 -0.63 2.59
CA GLN A 50 21.98 -1.67 2.84
C GLN A 50 21.69 -2.90 1.99
N ILE A 51 22.62 -3.24 1.09
CA ILE A 51 22.56 -4.49 0.33
C ILE A 51 22.86 -5.65 1.28
N VAL A 52 21.96 -6.63 1.34
CA VAL A 52 22.20 -7.90 2.02
C VAL A 52 22.97 -8.81 1.04
N PRO A 53 24.13 -9.37 1.44
CA PRO A 53 24.91 -10.24 0.56
C PRO A 53 24.11 -11.44 0.04
N GLY A 54 24.28 -11.75 -1.24
CA GLY A 54 23.61 -12.86 -1.91
C GLY A 54 22.41 -12.41 -2.74
N THR A 55 21.65 -13.40 -3.24
CA THR A 55 20.42 -13.18 -4.00
C THR A 55 19.34 -14.12 -3.49
N GLU A 56 18.08 -13.70 -3.61
CA GLU A 56 16.91 -14.51 -3.27
C GLU A 56 16.00 -14.60 -4.50
N VAL A 57 15.23 -15.68 -4.64
CA VAL A 57 14.28 -15.85 -5.74
C VAL A 57 12.88 -15.50 -5.27
N ILE A 58 12.28 -14.49 -5.90
CA ILE A 58 10.91 -14.03 -5.63
C ILE A 58 10.07 -14.26 -6.87
N ASN A 59 9.04 -15.11 -6.78
CA ASN A 59 8.15 -15.44 -7.91
C ASN A 59 8.91 -15.87 -9.19
N GLY A 60 10.01 -16.61 -9.03
CA GLY A 60 10.86 -17.06 -10.15
C GLY A 60 11.85 -16.00 -10.68
N VAL A 61 11.88 -14.80 -10.09
CA VAL A 61 12.84 -13.73 -10.44
C VAL A 61 13.97 -13.72 -9.42
N GLN A 62 15.22 -13.75 -9.88
CA GLN A 62 16.37 -13.56 -9.00
C GLN A 62 16.47 -12.08 -8.59
N CYS A 63 16.62 -11.83 -7.30
CA CYS A 63 16.59 -10.49 -6.71
C CYS A 63 17.77 -10.23 -5.78
N TYR A 64 18.26 -8.99 -5.80
CA TYR A 64 19.00 -8.43 -4.68
C TYR A 64 18.04 -8.12 -3.54
N LYS A 65 18.49 -8.31 -2.30
CA LYS A 65 17.75 -7.93 -1.10
C LYS A 65 18.37 -6.69 -0.49
N LEU A 66 17.54 -5.69 -0.24
CA LEU A 66 17.92 -4.40 0.28
C LEU A 66 17.16 -4.15 1.59
N LYS A 67 17.89 -3.89 2.67
CA LYS A 67 17.30 -3.29 3.87
C LYS A 67 17.23 -1.78 3.66
N ILE A 68 16.07 -1.20 3.97
CA ILE A 68 15.80 0.21 3.85
C ILE A 68 15.67 0.78 5.27
N ASN A 69 16.45 1.80 5.57
CA ASN A 69 16.23 2.65 6.73
C ASN A 69 15.71 4.01 6.22
N PRO A 70 14.38 4.20 6.15
CA PRO A 70 13.80 5.41 5.57
C PRO A 70 14.01 6.61 6.49
N ASN A 71 13.96 7.82 5.90
CA ASN A 71 13.81 9.02 6.70
C ASN A 71 12.41 9.05 7.35
N MET A 72 12.29 9.51 8.59
CA MET A 72 11.01 9.49 9.30
C MET A 72 9.96 10.41 8.68
N THR A 73 10.36 11.55 8.11
CA THR A 73 9.44 12.41 7.36
C THR A 73 8.91 11.67 6.14
N SER A 74 9.80 11.09 5.33
CA SER A 74 9.44 10.29 4.16
C SER A 74 8.57 9.08 4.49
N LEU A 75 8.79 8.43 5.64
CA LEU A 75 7.93 7.34 6.12
C LEU A 75 6.51 7.82 6.41
N MET A 76 6.34 8.99 7.04
CA MET A 76 5.02 9.53 7.33
C MET A 76 4.28 9.95 6.06
N ASP A 77 4.99 10.55 5.12
CA ASP A 77 4.43 10.89 3.81
C ASP A 77 4.02 9.62 3.04
N TYR A 78 4.83 8.56 3.12
CA TYR A 78 4.50 7.27 2.55
C TYR A 78 3.23 6.67 3.18
N LEU A 79 3.14 6.64 4.52
CA LEU A 79 2.02 6.02 5.22
C LEU A 79 0.70 6.78 5.05
N SER A 80 0.75 8.12 5.00
CA SER A 80 -0.44 8.95 4.72
C SER A 80 -0.95 8.80 3.28
N ALA A 81 -0.09 8.39 2.35
CA ALA A 81 -0.47 8.12 0.97
C ALA A 81 -1.08 6.73 0.74
N ILE A 82 -1.03 5.81 1.72
CA ILE A 82 -1.61 4.47 1.59
C ILE A 82 -3.13 4.56 1.84
N PRO A 83 -3.99 4.10 0.91
CA PRO A 83 -5.44 4.21 1.04
C PRO A 83 -6.05 3.52 2.28
N THR A 84 -5.36 2.52 2.83
CA THR A 84 -5.78 1.80 4.05
C THR A 84 -5.18 2.37 5.33
N GLY A 85 -4.22 3.29 5.21
CA GLY A 85 -3.72 4.07 6.32
C GLY A 85 -4.71 5.20 6.57
N GLY A 86 -5.61 5.02 7.53
CA GLY A 86 -6.33 6.17 8.09
C GLY A 86 -5.30 7.25 8.48
N ASP A 87 -5.72 8.52 8.52
CA ASP A 87 -4.80 9.60 8.86
C ASP A 87 -4.11 9.25 10.18
N LEU A 88 -2.77 9.17 10.17
CA LEU A 88 -2.02 8.82 11.37
C LEU A 88 -2.26 9.85 12.48
N ALA A 89 -2.67 11.07 12.11
CA ALA A 89 -3.15 12.09 13.03
C ALA A 89 -4.48 11.71 13.71
N ASP A 90 -5.40 11.04 13.01
CA ASP A 90 -6.69 10.60 13.55
C ASP A 90 -6.54 9.52 14.62
N ILE A 91 -5.44 8.76 14.57
CA ILE A 91 -5.06 7.78 15.61
C ILE A 91 -4.04 8.35 16.60
N GLY A 92 -3.85 9.68 16.66
CA GLY A 92 -3.08 10.35 17.71
C GLY A 92 -1.56 10.30 17.56
N ILE A 93 -1.02 9.97 16.38
CA ILE A 93 0.42 9.94 16.12
C ILE A 93 0.87 11.32 15.62
N CYS A 94 1.22 12.21 16.55
CA CYS A 94 1.69 13.57 16.22
C CYS A 94 3.21 13.63 15.97
N ASN A 95 3.96 12.61 16.40
CA ASN A 95 5.42 12.54 16.25
C ASN A 95 5.87 11.11 15.95
N ALA A 96 6.14 10.85 14.68
CA ALA A 96 6.59 9.56 14.16
C ALA A 96 7.80 8.99 14.91
N ALA A 97 8.83 9.81 15.13
CA ALA A 97 10.09 9.37 15.72
C ALA A 97 9.93 8.89 17.18
N GLN A 98 8.86 9.30 17.86
CA GLN A 98 8.55 8.86 19.22
C GLN A 98 7.57 7.67 19.25
N ALA A 99 6.73 7.54 18.21
CA ALA A 99 5.71 6.50 18.14
C ALA A 99 6.27 5.17 17.60
N PHE A 100 7.20 5.20 16.63
CA PHE A 100 7.78 3.98 16.05
C PHE A 100 8.84 3.37 16.97
N LYS A 101 8.50 2.25 17.60
CA LYS A 101 9.42 1.45 18.42
C LYS A 101 10.29 0.50 17.59
N GLN A 102 9.75 0.05 16.46
CA GLN A 102 10.43 -0.85 15.54
C GLN A 102 9.98 -0.53 14.13
N LEU A 103 10.94 -0.55 13.20
CA LEU A 103 10.70 -0.42 11.77
C LEU A 103 11.71 -1.27 11.02
N ASP A 104 11.19 -2.26 10.29
CA ASP A 104 11.97 -3.13 9.41
C ASP A 104 11.37 -3.05 8.02
N VAL A 105 12.11 -2.45 7.09
CA VAL A 105 11.70 -2.34 5.68
C VAL A 105 12.71 -3.09 4.82
N THR A 106 12.22 -4.01 4.00
CA THR A 106 13.04 -4.76 3.04
C THR A 106 12.40 -4.70 1.66
N ILE A 107 13.19 -4.40 0.64
CA ILE A 107 12.78 -4.49 -0.76
C ILE A 107 13.64 -5.50 -1.51
N TRP A 108 13.00 -6.27 -2.37
CA TRP A 108 13.65 -7.19 -3.30
C TRP A 108 13.58 -6.60 -4.69
N VAL A 109 14.73 -6.46 -5.32
CA VAL A 109 14.88 -5.81 -6.63
C VAL A 109 15.47 -6.82 -7.60
N SER A 110 14.80 -7.02 -8.73
CA SER A 110 15.23 -7.92 -9.80
C SER A 110 16.66 -7.65 -10.25
N THR A 111 17.49 -8.69 -10.36
CA THR A 111 18.85 -8.57 -10.87
C THR A 111 18.90 -8.30 -12.37
N ALA A 112 17.83 -8.60 -13.10
CA ALA A 112 17.77 -8.49 -14.56
C ALA A 112 17.35 -7.11 -15.06
N ASN A 113 16.40 -6.46 -14.38
CA ASN A 113 15.80 -5.19 -14.84
C ASN A 113 15.68 -4.13 -13.74
N TYR A 114 16.17 -4.40 -12.53
CA TYR A 114 16.18 -3.48 -11.40
C TYR A 114 14.80 -2.96 -10.98
N LEU A 115 13.73 -3.67 -11.36
CA LEU A 115 12.38 -3.38 -10.88
C LEU A 115 12.14 -4.06 -9.53
N PRO A 116 11.36 -3.44 -8.62
CA PRO A 116 10.88 -4.10 -7.42
C PRO A 116 10.12 -5.38 -7.77
N ALA A 117 10.37 -6.45 -7.03
CA ALA A 117 9.63 -7.71 -7.11
C ALA A 117 8.78 -7.94 -5.87
N LYS A 118 9.26 -7.47 -4.71
CA LYS A 118 8.55 -7.58 -3.43
C LYS A 118 9.03 -6.48 -2.47
N MET A 119 8.16 -6.07 -1.57
CA MET A 119 8.47 -5.23 -0.42
C MET A 119 7.79 -5.79 0.82
N ASP A 120 8.55 -5.90 1.90
CA ASP A 120 8.03 -6.21 3.23
C ASP A 120 8.34 -5.04 4.17
N MET A 121 7.36 -4.67 4.97
CA MET A 121 7.46 -3.65 5.99
C MET A 121 6.82 -4.16 7.27
N ALA A 122 7.58 -4.21 8.35
CA ALA A 122 7.07 -4.51 9.68
C ALA A 122 7.33 -3.30 10.57
N MET A 123 6.33 -2.88 11.33
CA MET A 123 6.45 -1.76 12.25
C MET A 123 5.69 -2.02 13.55
N SER A 124 6.23 -1.48 14.64
CA SER A 124 5.54 -1.41 15.92
C SER A 124 5.38 0.05 16.32
N ILE A 125 4.14 0.43 16.58
CA ILE A 125 3.74 1.78 16.95
C ILE A 125 3.22 1.75 18.37
N ALA A 126 3.67 2.66 19.21
CA ALA A 126 3.05 2.95 20.49
C ALA A 126 2.22 4.22 20.39
N MET A 127 1.00 4.17 20.90
CA MET A 127 0.08 5.29 20.90
C MET A 127 -0.63 5.37 22.25
N ASP A 128 -0.89 6.59 22.69
CA ASP A 128 -1.70 6.84 23.87
C ASP A 128 -3.00 7.50 23.40
N SER A 129 -4.12 6.83 23.63
CA SER A 129 -5.46 7.36 23.30
C SER A 129 -6.34 7.29 24.53
N GLN A 130 -6.94 8.43 24.90
CA GLN A 130 -7.81 8.56 26.08
C GLN A 130 -7.19 8.03 27.39
N GLY A 131 -5.87 8.19 27.55
CA GLY A 131 -5.14 7.73 28.75
C GLY A 131 -4.85 6.23 28.80
N GLN A 132 -5.14 5.49 27.71
CA GLN A 132 -4.74 4.09 27.55
C GLN A 132 -3.59 3.99 26.55
N SER A 133 -2.51 3.33 26.96
CA SER A 133 -1.40 3.02 26.07
C SER A 133 -1.69 1.75 25.28
N MET A 134 -1.60 1.85 23.96
CA MET A 134 -1.78 0.75 23.02
C MET A 134 -0.51 0.58 22.19
N ASN A 135 -0.18 -0.68 21.89
CA ASN A 135 0.86 -0.99 20.90
C ASN A 135 0.20 -1.66 19.70
N ILE A 136 0.42 -1.10 18.51
CA ILE A 136 -0.05 -1.64 17.25
C ILE A 136 1.17 -2.23 16.54
N THR A 137 1.04 -3.47 16.08
CA THR A 137 2.02 -4.09 15.18
C THR A 137 1.39 -4.22 13.80
N MET A 138 2.05 -3.64 12.80
CA MET A 138 1.62 -3.71 11.41
C MET A 138 2.67 -4.49 10.61
N ALA A 139 2.19 -5.39 9.76
CA ALA A 139 3.01 -6.08 8.78
C ALA A 139 2.35 -5.92 7.41
N LEU A 140 3.09 -5.33 6.48
CA LEU A 140 2.69 -5.12 5.10
C LEU A 140 3.62 -5.92 4.20
N SER A 141 3.03 -6.71 3.31
CA SER A 141 3.77 -7.43 2.28
C SER A 141 3.12 -7.15 0.93
N GLN A 142 3.93 -6.66 -0.01
CA GLN A 142 3.50 -6.32 -1.36
C GLN A 142 4.37 -7.06 -2.37
N THR A 143 3.74 -7.65 -3.39
CA THR A 143 4.44 -8.26 -4.52
C THR A 143 4.14 -7.49 -5.80
N PHE A 144 5.18 -7.17 -6.55
CA PHE A 144 5.08 -6.44 -7.81
C PHE A 144 5.29 -7.42 -8.96
N ASN A 145 4.37 -7.43 -9.92
CA ASN A 145 4.45 -8.25 -11.11
C ASN A 145 3.86 -7.50 -12.31
N ARG A 146 4.16 -8.01 -13.52
CA ARG A 146 3.60 -7.49 -14.78
C ARG A 146 3.76 -5.97 -14.96
N VAL A 147 4.86 -5.41 -14.44
CA VAL A 147 5.18 -3.98 -14.57
C VAL A 147 5.37 -3.62 -16.05
N ASN A 148 4.78 -2.49 -16.47
CA ASN A 148 4.80 -2.00 -17.85
C ASN A 148 4.24 -2.98 -18.90
N GLN A 149 3.36 -3.90 -18.48
CA GLN A 149 2.64 -4.78 -19.40
C GLN A 149 1.28 -4.16 -19.75
N PRO A 150 0.83 -4.23 -21.02
CA PRO A 150 -0.51 -3.80 -21.38
C PRO A 150 -1.54 -4.65 -20.64
N VAL A 151 -2.52 -3.99 -20.03
CA VAL A 151 -3.66 -4.65 -19.40
C VAL A 151 -4.92 -4.36 -20.20
N THR A 152 -5.70 -5.40 -20.49
CA THR A 152 -7.01 -5.24 -21.11
C THR A 152 -8.07 -5.31 -20.02
N ILE A 153 -8.75 -4.20 -19.79
CA ILE A 153 -9.87 -4.12 -18.85
C ILE A 153 -11.14 -4.31 -19.65
N THR A 154 -11.88 -5.38 -19.38
CA THR A 154 -13.19 -5.63 -19.96
C THR A 154 -14.25 -5.62 -18.86
N LEU A 155 -15.39 -5.01 -19.13
CA LEU A 155 -16.52 -5.04 -18.22
C LEU A 155 -17.13 -6.45 -18.24
N PRO A 156 -17.16 -7.19 -17.12
CA PRO A 156 -17.82 -8.49 -17.09
C PRO A 156 -19.30 -8.34 -17.44
N ALA A 157 -19.88 -9.29 -18.19
CA ALA A 157 -21.29 -9.23 -18.58
C ALA A 157 -22.24 -9.07 -17.38
N ALA A 158 -21.93 -9.72 -16.26
CA ALA A 158 -22.69 -9.60 -15.01
C ALA A 158 -22.69 -8.18 -14.42
N ALA A 159 -21.66 -7.37 -14.68
CA ALA A 159 -21.55 -6.00 -14.19
C ALA A 159 -22.42 -5.00 -14.98
N GLN A 160 -22.95 -5.37 -16.15
CA GLN A 160 -23.86 -4.52 -16.92
C GLN A 160 -25.15 -4.21 -16.15
N ASN A 161 -25.58 -5.15 -15.29
CA ASN A 161 -26.76 -5.01 -14.44
C ASN A 161 -26.41 -4.57 -13.02
N ALA A 162 -25.25 -3.94 -12.81
CA ALA A 162 -24.80 -3.51 -11.50
C ALA A 162 -25.79 -2.55 -10.83
N VAL A 163 -26.04 -2.78 -9.54
CA VAL A 163 -26.87 -1.93 -8.69
C VAL A 163 -26.10 -0.65 -8.36
N THR A 164 -26.76 0.50 -8.43
CA THR A 164 -26.13 1.76 -8.05
C THR A 164 -25.94 1.80 -6.54
N LEU A 165 -24.72 2.06 -6.07
CA LEU A 165 -24.51 2.39 -4.66
C LEU A 165 -25.17 3.74 -4.36
N PRO A 166 -25.95 3.86 -3.26
CA PRO A 166 -26.45 5.15 -2.85
C PRO A 166 -25.27 6.07 -2.51
N SER A 167 -25.32 7.29 -3.05
CA SER A 167 -24.38 8.39 -2.77
C SER A 167 -24.55 8.94 -1.37
#